data_AF-A0A7V1RD01-F1
#
_entry.id   AF-A0A7V1RD01-F1
#
_cell.length_a   1.000
_cell.length_b   1.000
_cell.length_c   1.000
_cell.angle_alpha   90.00
_cell.angle_beta   90.00
_cell.angle_gamma   90.00
#
_symmetry.space_group_name_H-M   'P 1'
#
loop_
_entity.id
_entity.type
_entity.pdbx_description
1 polymer ?
#
loop_
_entity_poly.entity_id
_entity_poly.type
_entity_poly.pdbx_seq_one_letter_code
_entity_poly.pdbx_strand_id
1 'polypeptide(L)'
;MRSRRAMRSRGWGHSRLRASGHLQREIEWLAAGLRQMGVRPGDTLLVHASFKATGAAHPESVIRALLEALGPEGTLLMPALSYQQIPIHLHDTRSTPSCVGFLTEHFRTRPGTRRSLHPTHSVCAVGPRTAELLDSHFRDTTPCGPCS
;
A
#
# COMPACT_ATOMS: atom_id res chain seq x y z
N MET A 1 3.48 -39.56 -8.41
CA MET A 1 3.58 -38.31 -9.18
C MET A 1 2.21 -37.62 -9.20
N ARG A 2 1.97 -36.62 -8.35
CA ARG A 2 0.73 -35.82 -8.37
C ARG A 2 1.06 -34.43 -8.91
N SER A 3 0.47 -34.12 -10.06
CA SER A 3 0.58 -32.88 -10.82
C SER A 3 0.20 -31.68 -9.95
N ARG A 4 1.13 -30.73 -9.77
CA ARG A 4 0.89 -29.43 -9.15
C ARG A 4 0.19 -28.54 -10.19
N ARG A 5 -1.11 -28.33 -9.99
CA ARG A 5 -1.89 -27.34 -10.75
C ARG A 5 -1.37 -25.96 -10.36
N ALA A 6 -0.69 -25.29 -11.29
CA ALA A 6 -0.21 -23.91 -11.11
C ALA A 6 -1.40 -23.00 -10.79
N MET A 7 -1.38 -22.42 -9.58
CA MET A 7 -2.33 -21.41 -9.16
C MET A 7 -2.02 -20.15 -9.97
N ARG A 8 -2.86 -19.86 -10.96
CA ARG A 8 -2.78 -18.64 -11.78
C ARG A 8 -2.82 -17.43 -10.85
N SER A 9 -1.73 -16.66 -10.81
CA SER A 9 -1.67 -15.37 -10.14
C SER A 9 -2.76 -14.48 -10.73
N ARG A 10 -3.68 -14.04 -9.88
CA ARG A 10 -4.66 -13.03 -10.25
C ARG A 10 -3.90 -11.72 -10.39
N GLY A 11 -3.50 -11.41 -11.62
CA GLY A 11 -2.96 -10.10 -11.99
C GLY A 11 -3.89 -8.99 -11.50
N TRP A 12 -3.28 -7.87 -11.10
CA TRP A 12 -3.95 -6.74 -10.49
C TRP A 12 -5.28 -6.42 -11.19
N GLY A 13 -6.36 -6.46 -10.43
CA GLY A 13 -7.70 -6.07 -10.88
C GLY A 13 -7.74 -4.58 -11.11
N HIS A 14 -7.16 -4.11 -12.21
CA HIS A 14 -7.47 -2.79 -12.75
C HIS A 14 -8.88 -2.86 -13.31
N SER A 15 -9.86 -2.40 -12.54
CA SER A 15 -11.09 -1.88 -13.12
C SER A 15 -10.67 -0.86 -14.19
N ARG A 16 -10.86 -1.23 -15.46
CA ARG A 16 -10.52 -0.38 -16.62
C ARG A 16 -11.53 0.77 -16.76
N LEU A 17 -11.68 1.58 -15.72
CA LEU A 17 -12.13 2.94 -15.91
C LEU A 17 -10.92 3.69 -16.45
N ARG A 18 -10.93 4.02 -17.75
CA ARG A 18 -9.87 4.84 -18.34
C ARG A 18 -9.81 6.14 -17.54
N ALA A 19 -8.68 6.35 -16.88
CA ALA A 19 -8.36 7.66 -16.33
C ALA A 19 -8.53 8.72 -17.43
N SER A 20 -9.01 9.91 -17.05
CA SER A 20 -9.02 11.04 -17.97
C SER A 20 -7.59 11.26 -18.51
N GLY A 21 -7.46 11.77 -19.73
CA GLY A 21 -6.13 11.97 -20.34
C GLY A 21 -5.18 12.84 -19.48
N HIS A 22 -5.74 13.73 -18.66
CA HIS A 22 -4.97 14.52 -17.70
C HIS A 22 -4.43 13.67 -16.55
N LEU A 23 -5.27 12.83 -15.94
CA LEU A 23 -4.89 11.94 -14.84
C LEU A 23 -3.81 10.94 -15.27
N GLN A 24 -3.91 10.41 -16.49
CA GLN A 24 -2.92 9.47 -16.99
C GLN A 24 -1.54 10.12 -17.18
N ARG A 25 -1.47 11.36 -17.67
CA ARG A 25 -0.19 12.09 -17.80
C ARG A 25 0.44 12.44 -16.44
N GLU A 26 -0.38 12.80 -15.45
CA GLU A 26 0.10 13.05 -14.08
C GLU A 26 0.75 11.80 -13.48
N ILE A 27 0.11 10.64 -13.65
CA ILE A 27 0.63 9.35 -13.19
C ILE A 27 1.98 9.04 -13.84
N GLU A 28 2.07 9.16 -15.17
CA GLU A 28 3.30 8.89 -15.93
C GLU A 28 4.44 9.82 -15.51
N TRP A 29 4.15 11.11 -15.31
CA TRP A 29 5.14 12.09 -14.86
C TRP A 29 5.66 11.77 -13.44
N LEU A 30 4.77 11.48 -12.50
CA LEU A 30 5.14 11.08 -11.14
C LEU A 30 5.95 9.78 -11.15
N ALA A 31 5.54 8.78 -11.93
CA ALA A 31 6.23 7.50 -12.04
C ALA A 31 7.65 7.67 -12.61
N ALA A 32 7.81 8.53 -13.62
CA ALA A 32 9.13 8.88 -14.17
C ALA A 32 10.00 9.60 -13.13
N GLY A 33 9.44 10.51 -12.32
CA GLY A 33 10.15 11.16 -11.23
C GLY A 33 10.63 10.17 -10.16
N LEU A 34 9.76 9.23 -9.76
CA LEU A 34 10.10 8.16 -8.81
C LEU A 34 11.26 7.29 -9.31
N ARG A 35 11.26 6.94 -10.61
CA ARG A 35 12.35 6.17 -11.23
C ARG A 35 13.66 6.96 -11.28
N GLN A 36 13.60 8.27 -11.51
CA GLN A 36 14.78 9.15 -11.44
C GLN A 36 15.35 9.25 -10.03
N MET A 37 14.50 9.21 -9.00
CA MET A 37 14.93 9.14 -7.59
C MET A 37 15.46 7.76 -7.17
N GLY A 38 15.39 6.76 -8.06
CA GLY A 38 16.02 5.46 -7.86
C GLY A 38 15.06 4.31 -7.59
N VAL A 39 13.74 4.52 -7.57
CA VAL A 39 12.76 3.43 -7.45
C VAL A 39 12.87 2.52 -8.68
N ARG A 40 13.05 1.22 -8.46
CA ARG A 40 13.21 0.21 -9.51
C ARG A 40 12.04 -0.75 -9.58
N PRO A 41 11.76 -1.31 -10.77
CA PRO A 41 10.81 -2.40 -10.90
C PRO A 41 11.19 -3.58 -10.00
N GLY A 42 10.21 -4.13 -9.27
CA GLY A 42 10.42 -5.24 -8.33
C GLY A 42 10.78 -4.82 -6.89
N ASP A 43 11.00 -3.53 -6.63
CA ASP A 43 11.32 -3.06 -5.28
C ASP A 43 10.18 -3.33 -4.27
N THR A 44 10.57 -3.42 -3.00
CA THR A 44 9.64 -3.37 -1.86
C THR A 44 9.78 -2.00 -1.21
N LEU A 45 8.75 -1.17 -1.29
CA LEU A 45 8.82 0.24 -0.92
C LEU A 45 7.77 0.59 0.14
N LEU A 46 8.22 1.00 1.32
CA LEU A 46 7.37 1.62 2.36
C LEU A 46 7.39 3.14 2.19
N VAL A 47 6.21 3.76 2.00
CA VAL A 47 6.09 5.19 1.71
C VAL A 47 5.43 5.95 2.86
N HIS A 48 6.12 6.99 3.31
CA HIS A 48 5.55 8.10 4.06
C HIS A 48 5.52 9.33 3.16
N ALA A 49 4.35 9.95 3.01
CA ALA A 49 4.23 11.13 2.16
C ALA A 49 3.16 12.10 2.66
N SER A 50 3.44 13.39 2.52
CA SER A 50 2.43 14.45 2.62
C SER A 50 1.75 14.58 1.25
N PHE A 51 0.46 14.20 1.17
CA PHE A 51 -0.30 14.33 -0.08
C PHE A 51 -0.25 15.76 -0.65
N LYS A 52 -0.38 16.76 0.22
CA LYS A 52 -0.32 18.18 -0.17
C LYS A 52 1.02 18.54 -0.85
N ALA A 53 2.13 17.96 -0.39
CA ALA A 53 3.45 18.23 -0.95
C ALA A 53 3.70 17.53 -2.29
N THR A 54 2.90 16.51 -2.64
CA THR A 54 3.02 15.83 -3.94
C THR A 54 2.55 16.71 -5.11
N GLY A 55 1.72 17.72 -4.84
CA GLY A 55 1.08 18.55 -5.86
C GLY A 55 0.07 17.80 -6.75
N ALA A 56 -0.19 16.52 -6.46
CA ALA A 56 -1.09 15.71 -7.26
C ALA A 56 -2.56 16.10 -7.03
N ALA A 57 -3.36 16.06 -8.09
CA ALA A 57 -4.78 16.39 -8.02
C ALA A 57 -5.59 15.36 -7.21
N HIS A 58 -5.16 14.09 -7.18
CA HIS A 58 -5.88 13.01 -6.52
C HIS A 58 -4.91 11.98 -5.89
N PRO A 59 -5.21 11.41 -4.70
CA PRO A 59 -4.33 10.43 -4.04
C PRO A 59 -4.12 9.16 -4.88
N GLU A 60 -5.14 8.75 -5.63
CA GLU A 60 -5.03 7.62 -6.57
C GLU A 60 -3.95 7.85 -7.63
N SER A 61 -3.68 9.10 -8.07
CA SER A 61 -2.59 9.38 -9.01
C SER A 61 -1.24 9.00 -8.43
N VAL A 62 -1.02 9.37 -7.16
CA VAL A 62 0.23 9.08 -6.43
C VAL A 62 0.40 7.58 -6.23
N ILE A 63 -0.66 6.89 -5.79
CA ILE A 63 -0.63 5.43 -5.58
C ILE A 63 -0.40 4.70 -6.91
N ARG A 64 -1.09 5.08 -7.98
CA ARG A 64 -0.89 4.48 -9.30
C ARG A 64 0.52 4.75 -9.83
N ALA A 65 1.07 5.93 -9.63
CA ALA A 65 2.43 6.25 -10.04
C ALA A 65 3.48 5.41 -9.29
N LEU A 66 3.30 5.23 -7.97
CA LEU A 66 4.14 4.33 -7.17
C LEU A 66 4.06 2.89 -7.69
N LEU A 67 2.85 2.38 -7.88
CA LEU A 67 2.61 1.04 -8.40
C LEU A 67 3.16 0.85 -9.83
N GLU A 68 3.07 1.87 -10.68
CA GLU A 68 3.63 1.86 -12.03
C GLU A 68 5.17 1.91 -12.03
N ALA A 69 5.77 2.67 -11.12
CA ALA A 69 7.22 2.70 -10.95
C ALA A 69 7.77 1.34 -10.48
N LEU A 70 7.06 0.69 -9.55
CA LEU A 70 7.40 -0.62 -8.98
C LEU A 70 7.11 -1.79 -9.93
N GLY A 71 6.17 -1.64 -10.86
CA GLY A 71 5.76 -2.71 -11.76
C GLY A 71 5.06 -3.89 -11.06
N PRO A 72 4.72 -4.96 -11.81
CA PRO A 72 3.90 -6.05 -11.30
C PRO A 72 4.57 -6.91 -10.22
N GLU A 73 5.92 -6.95 -10.20
CA GLU A 73 6.69 -7.71 -9.22
C GLU A 73 7.03 -6.90 -7.96
N GLY A 74 6.76 -5.60 -7.94
CA GLY A 74 7.05 -4.75 -6.81
C GLY A 74 5.94 -4.74 -5.76
N THR A 75 6.30 -4.39 -4.53
CA THR A 75 5.37 -4.33 -3.38
C THR A 75 5.39 -2.94 -2.75
N LEU A 76 4.23 -2.28 -2.74
CA LEU A 76 4.03 -0.98 -2.10
C LEU A 76 3.46 -1.19 -0.70
N LEU A 77 4.03 -0.49 0.28
CA LEU A 77 3.54 -0.42 1.65
C LEU A 77 3.30 1.02 2.06
N MET A 78 2.31 1.24 2.93
CA MET A 78 2.11 2.50 3.64
C MET A 78 1.66 2.24 5.08
N PRO A 79 2.10 3.03 6.06
CA PRO A 79 1.61 2.90 7.43
C PRO A 79 0.10 3.19 7.51
N ALA A 80 -0.61 2.41 8.32
CA ALA A 80 -2.01 2.65 8.68
C ALA A 80 -2.11 2.71 10.21
N LEU A 81 -1.35 3.62 10.83
CA LEU A 81 -1.23 3.72 12.28
C LEU A 81 -2.56 4.18 12.88
N SER A 82 -2.92 3.65 14.05
CA SER A 82 -4.20 3.90 14.74
C SER A 82 -4.02 4.14 16.25
N TYR A 83 -2.82 4.56 16.65
CA TYR A 83 -2.48 4.79 18.07
C TYR A 83 -3.28 5.91 18.75
N GLN A 84 -3.96 6.77 17.99
CA GLN A 84 -4.84 7.82 18.54
C GLN A 84 -6.25 7.31 18.89
N GLN A 85 -6.58 6.05 18.59
CA GLN A 85 -7.90 5.51 18.87
C GLN A 85 -8.07 5.19 20.36
N ILE A 86 -9.05 5.84 21.00
CA ILE A 86 -9.36 5.68 22.42
C ILE A 86 -10.81 5.21 22.58
N PRO A 87 -11.07 4.16 23.36
CA PRO A 87 -10.07 3.27 23.96
C PRO A 87 -9.47 2.29 22.92
N ILE A 88 -8.18 1.99 23.07
CA ILE A 88 -7.40 1.12 22.16
C ILE A 88 -7.99 -0.29 21.99
N HIS A 89 -8.70 -0.80 23.01
CA HIS A 89 -9.29 -2.13 22.98
C HIS A 89 -10.50 -2.25 22.02
N LEU A 90 -10.96 -1.14 21.43
CA LEU A 90 -12.01 -1.14 20.39
C LEU A 90 -11.44 -1.18 18.96
N HIS A 91 -10.14 -1.43 18.79
CA HIS A 91 -9.54 -1.51 17.46
C HIS A 91 -10.02 -2.71 16.65
N ASP A 92 -10.54 -2.48 15.44
CA ASP A 92 -10.72 -3.49 14.39
C ASP A 92 -9.87 -3.09 13.18
N THR A 93 -8.86 -3.88 12.85
CA THR A 93 -7.95 -3.65 11.71
C THR A 93 -8.69 -3.41 10.39
N ARG A 94 -9.88 -3.97 10.20
CA ARG A 94 -10.66 -3.77 8.97
C ARG A 94 -11.28 -2.37 8.88
N SER A 95 -11.79 -1.85 9.99
CA SER A 95 -12.63 -0.64 10.00
C SER A 95 -11.96 0.58 10.61
N THR A 96 -11.11 0.40 11.63
CA THR A 96 -10.36 1.48 12.30
C THR A 96 -9.59 2.32 11.27
N PRO A 97 -9.85 3.64 11.17
CA PRO A 97 -9.09 4.53 10.30
C PRO A 97 -7.60 4.63 10.66
N SER A 98 -6.79 5.06 9.69
CA SER A 98 -5.42 5.54 9.91
C SER A 98 -5.45 6.97 10.49
N CYS A 99 -4.55 7.25 11.44
CA CYS A 99 -4.40 8.57 12.06
C CYS A 99 -3.21 9.39 11.50
N VAL A 100 -2.52 8.90 10.46
CA VAL A 100 -1.27 9.53 9.96
C VAL A 100 -1.36 10.19 8.58
N GLY A 101 -2.52 10.18 7.93
CA GLY A 101 -2.73 11.04 6.77
C GLY A 101 -3.77 10.57 5.76
N PHE A 102 -4.20 11.51 4.93
CA PHE A 102 -5.22 11.28 3.91
C PHE A 102 -4.80 10.26 2.84
N LEU A 103 -3.54 10.31 2.38
CA LEU A 103 -3.05 9.36 1.37
C LEU A 103 -3.02 7.93 1.91
N THR A 104 -2.59 7.74 3.14
CA THR A 104 -2.52 6.41 3.75
C THR A 104 -3.91 5.86 4.05
N GLU A 105 -4.86 6.73 4.42
CA GLU A 105 -6.27 6.35 4.59
C GLU A 105 -6.95 5.98 3.26
N HIS A 106 -6.67 6.73 2.19
CA HIS A 106 -7.12 6.37 0.84
C HIS A 106 -6.51 5.02 0.42
N PHE A 107 -5.22 4.81 0.66
CA PHE A 107 -4.56 3.53 0.35
C PHE A 107 -5.15 2.37 1.15
N ARG A 108 -5.45 2.56 2.44
CA ARG A 108 -6.07 1.55 3.33
C ARG A 108 -7.42 1.07 2.82
N THR A 109 -8.26 2.00 2.35
CA THR A 109 -9.63 1.70 1.89
C THR A 109 -9.69 1.30 0.41
N ARG A 110 -8.58 1.46 -0.32
CA ARG A 110 -8.48 1.09 -1.73
C ARG A 110 -8.66 -0.42 -1.94
N PRO A 111 -9.48 -0.86 -2.91
CA PRO A 111 -9.64 -2.27 -3.23
C PRO A 111 -8.30 -2.95 -3.56
N GLY A 112 -8.11 -4.16 -3.02
CA GLY A 112 -6.89 -4.94 -3.21
C GLY A 112 -5.76 -4.63 -2.23
N THR A 113 -5.89 -3.60 -1.39
CA THR A 113 -4.97 -3.34 -0.28
C THR A 113 -5.25 -4.29 0.88
N ARG A 114 -4.20 -4.91 1.42
CA ARG A 114 -4.26 -5.69 2.67
C ARG A 114 -3.65 -4.88 3.82
N ARG A 115 -4.05 -5.17 5.06
CA ARG A 115 -3.53 -4.52 6.27
C ARG A 115 -3.07 -5.57 7.29
N SER A 116 -1.92 -5.35 7.92
CA SER A 116 -1.40 -6.21 8.98
C SER A 116 -2.21 -6.08 10.27
N LEU A 117 -2.19 -7.13 11.09
CA LEU A 117 -2.96 -7.20 12.33
C LEU A 117 -2.15 -6.64 13.51
N HIS A 118 -2.16 -5.32 13.71
CA HIS A 118 -1.59 -4.70 14.91
C HIS A 118 -2.48 -3.53 15.39
N PRO A 119 -2.76 -3.42 16.70
CA PRO A 119 -3.76 -2.47 17.22
C PRO A 119 -3.39 -0.99 17.05
N THR A 120 -2.10 -0.67 16.96
CA THR A 120 -1.63 0.73 16.84
C THR A 120 -0.75 1.02 15.63
N HIS A 121 0.09 0.07 15.18
CA HIS A 121 1.12 0.28 14.15
C HIS A 121 0.95 -0.59 12.90
N SER A 122 -0.29 -0.99 12.59
CA SER A 122 -0.55 -1.77 11.38
C SER A 122 -0.07 -1.07 10.10
N VAL A 123 0.32 -1.87 9.10
CA VAL A 123 0.82 -1.44 7.80
C VAL A 123 -0.11 -1.97 6.71
N CYS A 124 -0.38 -1.16 5.70
CA CYS A 124 -1.09 -1.57 4.49
C CYS A 124 -0.10 -1.93 3.39
N ALA A 125 -0.43 -2.91 2.54
CA ALA A 125 0.39 -3.24 1.38
C ALA A 125 -0.41 -3.78 0.18
N VAL A 126 0.19 -3.63 -1.00
CA VAL A 126 -0.23 -4.20 -2.29
C VAL A 126 1.01 -4.73 -3.01
N GLY A 127 1.00 -5.99 -3.42
CA GLY A 127 2.06 -6.61 -4.21
C GLY A 127 2.25 -8.10 -3.90
N PRO A 128 3.20 -8.78 -4.57
CA PRO A 128 3.43 -10.21 -4.39
C PRO A 128 3.95 -10.57 -2.98
N ARG A 129 4.65 -9.66 -2.28
CA ARG A 129 5.23 -9.93 -0.95
C ARG A 129 4.32 -9.58 0.22
N THR A 130 3.08 -9.18 -0.03
CA THR A 130 2.16 -8.74 1.03
C THR A 130 1.93 -9.80 2.11
N ALA A 131 1.85 -11.09 1.77
CA ALA A 131 1.68 -12.15 2.78
C ALA A 131 2.90 -12.27 3.70
N GLU A 132 4.09 -12.29 3.11
CA GLU A 132 5.37 -12.33 3.82
C GLU A 132 5.51 -11.16 4.80
N LEU A 133 5.13 -9.95 4.38
CA LEU A 133 5.36 -8.72 5.14
C LEU A 133 4.30 -8.42 6.19
N LEU A 134 3.06 -8.90 6.04
CA LEU A 134 1.95 -8.49 6.92
C LEU A 134 1.48 -9.59 7.88
N ASP A 135 1.66 -10.87 7.54
CA ASP A 135 0.93 -11.96 8.21
C ASP A 135 1.46 -12.26 9.61
N SER A 136 2.68 -11.84 9.96
CA SER A 136 3.29 -12.09 11.27
C SER A 136 3.15 -10.93 12.27
N HIS A 137 2.72 -9.74 11.84
CA HIS A 137 2.77 -8.52 12.68
C HIS A 137 1.97 -8.66 14.00
N PHE A 138 0.92 -9.49 14.03
CA PHE A 138 0.16 -9.76 15.27
C PHE A 138 0.98 -10.40 16.40
N ARG A 139 2.16 -10.94 16.09
CA ARG A 139 3.06 -11.57 17.05
C ARG A 139 3.88 -10.55 17.84
N ASP A 140 3.96 -9.31 17.37
CA ASP A 140 4.70 -8.29 18.11
C ASP A 140 3.92 -7.80 19.32
N THR A 141 4.63 -7.69 20.43
CA THR A 141 4.11 -7.10 21.68
C THR A 141 4.43 -5.61 21.79
N THR A 142 5.17 -5.06 20.82
CA THR A 142 5.56 -3.65 20.74
C THR A 142 5.22 -3.08 19.36
N PRO A 143 5.01 -1.75 19.25
CA PRO A 143 4.77 -1.05 17.99
C PRO A 143 5.68 -1.37 16.80
N CYS A 144 6.97 -1.60 17.07
CA CYS A 144 8.01 -1.81 16.07
C CYS A 144 8.88 -2.98 16.53
N GLY A 145 8.30 -4.18 16.48
CA GLY A 145 8.95 -5.43 16.89
C GLY A 145 9.58 -6.18 15.71
N PRO A 146 10.15 -7.37 15.98
CA PRO A 146 10.79 -8.19 14.95
C PRO A 146 9.86 -8.69 13.85
N CYS A 147 8.54 -8.71 14.07
CA CYS A 147 7.54 -9.19 13.11
C CYS A 147 6.80 -8.05 12.36
N SER A 148 7.25 -6.80 12.52
CA SER A 148 6.55 -5.58 12.08
C SER A 148 6.63 -5.31 10.58
#